data_AF-A0A9D6GPV0-F1
#
_entry.id   AF-A0A9D6GPV0-F1
#
_cell.length_a   1.000
_cell.length_b   1.000
_cell.length_c   1.000
_cell.angle_alpha   90.00
_cell.angle_beta   90.00
_cell.angle_gamma   90.00
#
_symmetry.space_group_name_H-M   'P 1'
#
loop_
_entity.id
_entity.type
_entity.pdbx_description
1 polymer ?
#
loop_
_entity_poly.entity_id
_entity_poly.type
_entity_poly.pdbx_seq_one_letter_code
_entity_poly.pdbx_strand_id
1 'polypeptide(L)'
;MADAEILLENFNKALGEVEQAKKAILLLSRESESSIRALYRLALYMLHQEHDLEGATQILSKIAACTLKSETRSQARISYAFTLLARQQAESAISMLNRVVSEESNPSIQALALDYLVTFMQENGNSKPAVANMNEKRIMVLRDLVNEESDRKLKADYQLRLDAAMAERENSIS
;
A
#
# COMPACT_ATOMS: atom_id res chain seq x y z
N MET A 1 -26.68 17.02 33.98
CA MET A 1 -26.51 16.83 32.52
C MET A 1 -25.70 18.02 32.02
N ALA A 2 -24.66 17.80 31.20
CA ALA A 2 -23.91 18.93 30.64
C ALA A 2 -24.83 19.71 29.69
N ASP A 3 -24.77 21.04 29.77
CA ASP A 3 -25.53 21.93 28.89
C ASP A 3 -25.11 21.71 27.42
N ALA A 4 -26.05 21.81 26.49
CA ALA A 4 -25.81 21.56 25.07
C ALA A 4 -24.73 22.49 24.51
N GLU A 5 -24.64 23.72 25.02
CA GLU A 5 -23.60 24.69 24.66
C GLU A 5 -22.19 24.21 25.08
N ILE A 6 -22.06 23.64 26.28
CA ILE A 6 -20.79 23.12 26.81
C ILE A 6 -20.35 21.89 26.00
N LEU A 7 -21.28 21.03 25.59
CA LEU A 7 -20.98 19.88 24.73
C LEU A 7 -20.51 20.33 23.34
N LEU A 8 -21.15 21.35 22.76
CA LEU A 8 -20.77 21.91 21.46
C LEU A 8 -19.40 22.58 21.51
N GLU A 9 -19.10 23.34 22.57
CA GLU A 9 -17.80 23.99 22.77
C GLU A 9 -16.67 22.96 22.89
N ASN A 10 -16.87 21.92 23.71
CA ASN A 10 -15.88 20.84 23.87
C ASN A 10 -15.66 20.08 22.55
N PHE A 11 -16.72 19.84 21.79
CA PHE A 11 -16.62 19.20 20.48
C PHE A 11 -15.80 20.05 19.50
N ASN A 12 -16.08 21.34 19.40
CA ASN A 12 -15.35 22.26 18.52
C ASN A 12 -13.87 22.37 18.92
N LYS A 13 -13.57 22.38 20.22
CA LYS A 13 -12.20 22.37 20.72
C LYS A 13 -11.47 21.09 20.32
N ALA A 14 -12.07 19.93 20.53
CA ALA A 14 -11.49 18.64 20.13
C ALA A 14 -11.24 18.58 18.61
N LEU A 15 -12.18 19.07 17.80
CA LEU A 15 -12.02 19.17 16.36
C LEU A 15 -10.84 20.07 15.97
N GLY A 16 -10.69 21.20 16.66
CA GLY A 16 -9.54 22.10 16.48
C GLY A 16 -8.20 21.46 16.83
N GLU A 17 -8.13 20.67 17.90
CA GLU A 17 -6.92 19.93 18.31
C GLU A 17 -6.51 18.88 17.26
N VAL A 18 -7.47 18.17 16.67
CA VAL A 18 -7.22 17.22 15.58
C VAL A 18 -6.63 17.93 14.35
N GLU A 19 -7.21 19.06 13.94
CA GLU A 19 -6.70 19.83 12.80
C GLU A 19 -5.28 20.39 13.04
N GLN A 20 -4.98 20.82 14.27
CA GLN A 20 -3.63 21.24 14.64
C GLN A 20 -2.63 20.07 14.59
N ALA A 21 -3.02 18.90 15.09
CA ALA A 21 -2.19 17.70 15.04
C ALA A 21 -1.86 17.29 13.59
N LYS A 22 -2.86 17.31 12.69
CA LYS A 22 -2.65 17.04 11.26
C LYS A 22 -1.64 18.01 10.64
N LYS A 23 -1.82 19.32 10.88
CA LYS A 23 -0.89 20.35 10.38
C LYS A 23 0.53 20.12 10.89
N ALA A 24 0.69 19.78 12.17
CA ALA A 24 2.00 19.46 12.73
C ALA A 24 2.65 18.23 12.07
N ILE A 25 1.87 17.16 11.84
CA ILE A 25 2.35 15.94 11.16
C ILE A 25 2.78 16.25 9.72
N LEU A 26 2.01 17.07 8.98
CA LEU A 26 2.34 17.45 7.60
C LEU A 26 3.66 18.21 7.47
N LEU A 27 4.10 18.89 8.53
CA LEU A 27 5.36 19.63 8.58
C LEU A 27 6.57 18.76 8.93
N LEU A 28 6.38 17.48 9.25
CA LEU A 28 7.50 16.58 9.57
C LEU A 28 8.45 16.40 8.37
N SER A 29 9.76 16.44 8.64
CA SER A 29 10.76 16.10 7.65
C SER A 29 10.67 14.62 7.28
N ARG A 30 11.10 14.25 6.06
CA ARG A 30 11.05 12.86 5.57
C ARG A 30 12.41 12.16 5.66
N GLU A 31 13.24 12.64 6.58
CA GLU A 31 14.61 12.17 6.79
C GLU A 31 14.68 11.12 7.92
N SER A 32 13.59 10.93 8.66
CA SER A 32 13.48 9.91 9.70
C SER A 32 12.37 8.91 9.38
N GLU A 33 12.58 7.64 9.74
CA GLU A 33 11.58 6.59 9.58
C GLU A 33 10.32 6.88 10.41
N SER A 34 10.48 7.40 11.63
CA SER A 34 9.36 7.77 12.51
C SER A 34 8.46 8.83 11.86
N SER A 35 9.05 9.83 11.22
CA SER A 35 8.30 10.85 10.48
C SER A 35 7.58 10.27 9.28
N ILE A 36 8.26 9.41 8.50
CA ILE A 36 7.64 8.71 7.36
C ILE A 36 6.46 7.86 7.83
N ARG A 37 6.58 7.18 8.97
CA ARG A 37 5.51 6.39 9.58
C ARG A 37 4.32 7.23 10.04
N ALA A 38 4.58 8.38 10.65
CA ALA A 38 3.52 9.32 11.04
C ALA A 38 2.77 9.87 9.82
N LEU A 39 3.50 10.29 8.79
CA LEU A 39 2.93 10.76 7.52
C LEU A 39 2.14 9.66 6.81
N TYR A 40 2.66 8.43 6.76
CA TYR A 40 1.97 7.31 6.15
C TYR A 40 0.65 7.00 6.86
N ARG A 41 0.64 6.97 8.19
CA ARG A 41 -0.59 6.78 8.98
C ARG A 41 -1.59 7.90 8.77
N LEU A 42 -1.13 9.16 8.67
CA LEU A 42 -2.00 10.27 8.34
C LEU A 42 -2.64 10.10 6.96
N ALA A 43 -1.87 9.67 5.96
CA ALA A 43 -2.40 9.43 4.62
C ALA A 43 -3.45 8.31 4.60
N LEU A 44 -3.22 7.20 5.34
CA LEU A 44 -4.21 6.13 5.48
C LEU A 44 -5.48 6.62 6.20
N TYR A 45 -5.33 7.43 7.25
CA TYR A 45 -6.46 8.03 7.94
C TYR A 45 -7.28 8.92 6.99
N MET A 46 -6.63 9.76 6.19
CA MET A 46 -7.30 10.61 5.20
C MET A 46 -8.05 9.79 4.15
N LEU A 47 -7.49 8.66 3.69
CA LEU A 47 -8.20 7.75 2.77
C LEU A 47 -9.43 7.11 3.39
N HIS A 48 -9.28 6.54 4.60
CA HIS A 48 -10.30 5.67 5.18
C HIS A 48 -11.38 6.40 5.96
N GLN A 49 -11.02 7.47 6.67
CA GLN A 49 -11.93 8.18 7.57
C GLN A 49 -12.48 9.45 6.92
N GLU A 50 -11.66 10.15 6.12
CA GLU A 50 -12.05 11.45 5.55
C GLU A 50 -12.43 11.34 4.07
N HIS A 51 -12.20 10.18 3.47
CA HIS A 51 -12.37 9.93 2.04
C HIS A 51 -11.62 10.96 1.16
N ASP A 52 -10.56 11.57 1.69
CA ASP A 52 -9.73 12.54 0.99
C ASP A 52 -8.64 11.84 0.18
N LEU A 53 -9.03 11.40 -1.01
CA LEU A 53 -8.11 10.80 -1.98
C LEU A 53 -7.03 11.79 -2.43
N GLU A 54 -7.31 13.09 -2.49
CA GLU A 54 -6.36 14.11 -2.97
C GLU A 54 -5.25 14.35 -1.96
N GLY A 55 -5.61 14.72 -0.74
CA GLY A 55 -4.64 14.94 0.32
C GLY A 55 -3.81 13.70 0.62
N ALA A 56 -4.44 12.51 0.68
CA ALA A 56 -3.69 11.27 0.87
C ALA A 56 -2.69 10.99 -0.26
N THR A 57 -3.09 11.18 -1.52
CA THR A 57 -2.20 10.98 -2.67
C THR A 57 -1.00 11.93 -2.62
N GLN A 58 -1.21 13.18 -2.23
CA GLN A 58 -0.12 14.15 -2.08
C GLN A 58 0.88 13.74 -1.00
N ILE A 59 0.43 13.16 0.10
CA ILE A 59 1.33 12.66 1.16
C ILE A 59 2.07 11.42 0.67
N LEU A 60 1.34 10.44 0.12
CA LEU A 60 1.90 9.16 -0.33
C LEU A 60 2.93 9.33 -1.45
N SER A 61 2.67 10.20 -2.43
CA SER A 61 3.61 10.52 -3.51
C SER A 61 4.94 11.07 -2.98
N LYS A 62 4.87 11.96 -1.98
CA LYS A 62 6.07 12.52 -1.35
C LYS A 62 6.85 11.48 -0.56
N ILE A 63 6.17 10.58 0.16
CA ILE A 63 6.83 9.45 0.84
C ILE A 63 7.48 8.51 -0.18
N ALA A 64 6.76 8.15 -1.25
CA ALA A 64 7.24 7.25 -2.30
C ALA A 64 8.54 7.76 -2.96
N ALA A 65 8.66 9.08 -3.11
CA ALA A 65 9.82 9.77 -3.69
C ALA A 65 11.01 9.95 -2.73
N CYS A 66 10.85 9.71 -1.41
CA CYS A 66 11.95 9.85 -0.45
C CYS A 66 13.12 8.92 -0.79
N THR A 67 14.35 9.26 -0.41
CA THR A 67 15.53 8.40 -0.65
C THR A 67 15.76 7.37 0.45
N LEU A 68 15.33 7.68 1.69
CA LEU A 68 15.43 6.78 2.84
C LEU A 68 14.66 5.48 2.56
N LYS A 69 15.39 4.36 2.49
CA LYS A 69 14.80 3.03 2.37
C LYS A 69 14.21 2.61 3.71
N SER A 70 12.95 2.20 3.71
CA SER A 70 12.24 1.65 4.86
C SER A 70 11.05 0.84 4.35
N GLU A 71 10.59 -0.11 5.14
CA GLU A 71 9.39 -0.91 4.82
C GLU A 71 8.16 -0.02 4.66
N THR A 72 8.02 0.99 5.51
CA THR A 72 6.92 1.95 5.43
C THR A 72 6.93 2.73 4.12
N ARG A 73 8.11 3.09 3.58
CA ARG A 73 8.18 3.72 2.26
C ARG A 73 7.69 2.78 1.16
N SER A 74 8.04 1.50 1.22
CA SER A 74 7.57 0.52 0.24
C SER A 74 6.08 0.28 0.33
N GLN A 75 5.53 0.17 1.55
CA GLN A 75 4.09 0.15 1.78
C GLN A 75 3.41 1.41 1.23
N ALA A 76 3.98 2.59 1.45
CA ALA A 76 3.48 3.84 0.91
C ALA A 76 3.50 3.88 -0.63
N ARG A 77 4.51 3.27 -1.28
CA ARG A 77 4.54 3.14 -2.75
C ARG A 77 3.44 2.23 -3.27
N ILE A 78 3.16 1.12 -2.58
CA ILE A 78 2.02 0.24 -2.91
C ILE A 78 0.71 1.03 -2.75
N SER A 79 0.49 1.68 -1.61
CA SER A 79 -0.70 2.51 -1.37
C SER A 79 -0.83 3.65 -2.40
N TYR A 80 0.29 4.27 -2.80
CA TYR A 80 0.28 5.31 -3.84
C TYR A 80 -0.12 4.73 -5.20
N ALA A 81 0.30 3.51 -5.54
CA ALA A 81 -0.16 2.84 -6.76
C ALA A 81 -1.68 2.65 -6.78
N PHE A 82 -2.30 2.32 -5.64
CA PHE A 82 -3.77 2.28 -5.53
C PHE A 82 -4.41 3.64 -5.77
N THR A 83 -3.85 4.72 -5.22
CA THR A 83 -4.44 6.05 -5.44
C THR A 83 -4.25 6.53 -6.88
N LEU A 84 -3.17 6.13 -7.56
CA LEU A 84 -2.98 6.32 -9.00
C LEU A 84 -4.03 5.55 -9.82
N LEU A 85 -4.27 4.28 -9.48
CA LEU A 85 -5.29 3.48 -10.15
C LEU A 85 -6.70 4.08 -9.96
N ALA A 86 -7.04 4.52 -8.75
CA ALA A 86 -8.30 5.20 -8.47
C ALA A 86 -8.50 6.49 -9.29
N ARG A 87 -7.40 7.11 -9.74
CA ARG A 87 -7.38 8.27 -10.65
C ARG A 87 -7.31 7.88 -12.12
N GLN A 88 -7.53 6.61 -12.45
CA GLN A 88 -7.46 6.06 -13.81
C GLN A 88 -6.05 6.17 -14.43
N GLN A 89 -5.00 6.24 -13.62
CA GLN A 89 -3.60 6.29 -14.05
C GLN A 89 -2.94 4.89 -13.96
N ALA A 90 -3.55 3.90 -14.61
CA ALA A 90 -3.17 2.49 -14.50
C ALA A 90 -1.69 2.23 -14.86
N GLU A 91 -1.19 2.80 -15.96
CA GLU A 91 0.22 2.65 -16.36
C GLU A 91 1.19 3.17 -15.31
N SER A 92 0.86 4.28 -14.65
CA SER A 92 1.67 4.84 -13.56
C SER A 92 1.60 3.97 -12.30
N ALA A 93 0.43 3.39 -12.00
CA ALA A 93 0.26 2.45 -10.90
C ALA A 93 1.09 1.16 -11.13
N ILE A 94 1.00 0.59 -12.33
CA ILE A 94 1.77 -0.60 -12.75
C ILE A 94 3.27 -0.32 -12.70
N SER A 95 3.72 0.84 -13.19
CA SER A 95 5.13 1.26 -13.11
C SER A 95 5.60 1.37 -11.66
N MET A 96 4.78 1.95 -10.78
CA MET A 96 5.09 2.08 -9.35
C MET A 96 5.22 0.71 -8.67
N LEU A 97 4.30 -0.22 -8.93
CA LEU A 97 4.36 -1.57 -8.38
C LEU A 97 5.56 -2.35 -8.91
N ASN A 98 5.86 -2.27 -10.21
CA ASN A 98 7.08 -2.86 -10.77
C ASN A 98 8.34 -2.35 -10.07
N ARG A 99 8.40 -1.05 -9.78
CA ARG A 99 9.52 -0.45 -9.03
C ARG A 99 9.65 -1.06 -7.64
N VAL A 100 8.55 -1.22 -6.90
CA VAL A 100 8.56 -1.90 -5.60
C VAL A 100 9.09 -3.33 -5.76
N VAL A 101 8.56 -4.11 -6.70
CA VAL A 101 9.00 -5.50 -6.94
C VAL A 101 10.50 -5.58 -7.24
N SER A 102 11.06 -4.61 -7.97
CA SER A 102 12.48 -4.60 -8.34
C SER A 102 13.43 -4.10 -7.25
N GLU A 103 12.98 -3.19 -6.39
CA GLU A 103 13.83 -2.53 -5.39
C GLU A 103 13.69 -3.13 -3.98
N GLU A 104 12.62 -3.89 -3.73
CA GLU A 104 12.29 -4.41 -2.41
C GLU A 104 13.11 -5.65 -2.05
N SER A 105 13.65 -5.66 -0.83
CA SER A 105 14.39 -6.77 -0.26
C SER A 105 13.56 -7.61 0.71
N ASN A 106 12.47 -7.07 1.27
CA ASN A 106 11.54 -7.82 2.11
C ASN A 106 10.60 -8.68 1.22
N PRO A 107 10.71 -10.02 1.25
CA PRO A 107 9.92 -10.88 0.37
C PRO A 107 8.41 -10.77 0.61
N SER A 108 7.98 -10.45 1.85
CA SER A 108 6.55 -10.30 2.18
C SER A 108 5.94 -9.09 1.49
N ILE A 109 6.67 -7.96 1.47
CA ILE A 109 6.25 -6.75 0.75
C ILE A 109 6.34 -6.96 -0.76
N GLN A 110 7.39 -7.63 -1.23
CA GLN A 110 7.55 -7.97 -2.64
C GLN A 110 6.40 -8.84 -3.15
N ALA A 111 6.02 -9.89 -2.40
CA ALA A 111 4.88 -10.74 -2.72
C ALA A 111 3.57 -9.95 -2.76
N LEU A 112 3.34 -9.06 -1.79
CA LEU A 112 2.15 -8.21 -1.78
C LEU A 112 2.10 -7.27 -3.01
N ALA A 113 3.24 -6.68 -3.39
CA ALA A 113 3.31 -5.85 -4.59
C ALA A 113 3.06 -6.66 -5.86
N LEU A 114 3.53 -7.91 -5.92
CA LEU A 114 3.29 -8.85 -7.03
C LEU A 114 1.82 -9.25 -7.15
N ASP A 115 1.11 -9.49 -6.05
CA ASP A 115 -0.33 -9.79 -6.04
C ASP A 115 -1.12 -8.68 -6.74
N TYR A 116 -0.87 -7.42 -6.34
CA TYR A 116 -1.54 -6.28 -6.93
C TYR A 116 -1.07 -5.98 -8.35
N LEU A 117 0.22 -6.17 -8.64
CA LEU A 117 0.76 -5.94 -9.99
C LEU A 117 0.10 -6.87 -11.01
N VAL A 118 0.03 -8.18 -10.71
CA VAL A 118 -0.61 -9.16 -11.61
C VAL A 118 -2.07 -8.80 -11.83
N THR A 119 -2.80 -8.48 -10.76
CA THR A 119 -4.21 -8.07 -10.82
C THR A 119 -4.39 -6.83 -11.70
N PHE A 120 -3.61 -5.76 -11.45
CA PHE A 120 -3.71 -4.51 -12.20
C PHE A 120 -3.37 -4.73 -13.67
N MET A 121 -2.36 -5.54 -13.98
CA MET A 121 -1.98 -5.84 -15.34
C MET A 121 -3.08 -6.60 -16.10
N GLN A 122 -3.72 -7.58 -15.46
CA GLN A 122 -4.85 -8.33 -16.03
C GLN A 122 -6.04 -7.42 -16.33
N GLU A 123 -6.47 -6.61 -15.36
CA GLU A 123 -7.63 -5.73 -15.48
C GLU A 123 -7.43 -4.63 -16.53
N ASN A 124 -6.19 -4.19 -16.75
CA ASN A 124 -5.87 -3.14 -17.72
C ASN A 124 -5.40 -3.68 -19.09
N GLY A 125 -5.63 -4.97 -19.38
CA GLY A 125 -5.42 -5.54 -20.71
C GLY A 125 -3.96 -5.67 -21.14
N ASN A 126 -3.03 -5.80 -20.18
CA ASN A 126 -1.63 -6.09 -20.51
C ASN A 126 -1.50 -7.45 -21.20
N SER A 127 -0.41 -7.62 -21.96
CA SER A 127 -0.21 -8.84 -22.73
C SER A 127 -0.15 -10.09 -21.83
N LYS A 128 -0.82 -11.17 -22.25
CA LYS A 128 -0.81 -12.45 -21.53
C LYS A 128 0.61 -12.93 -21.16
N PRO A 129 1.63 -12.84 -22.06
CA PRO A 129 2.98 -13.23 -21.70
C PRO A 129 3.61 -12.36 -20.59
N ALA A 130 3.35 -11.06 -20.57
CA ALA A 130 3.86 -10.17 -19.53
C ALA A 130 3.23 -10.46 -18.17
N VAL A 131 1.91 -10.67 -18.14
CA VAL A 131 1.18 -11.09 -16.94
C VAL A 131 1.70 -12.44 -16.43
N ALA A 132 1.85 -13.43 -17.31
CA ALA A 132 2.36 -14.75 -16.95
C ALA A 132 3.75 -14.69 -16.32
N ASN A 133 4.66 -13.87 -16.87
CA ASN A 133 6.00 -13.67 -16.30
C ASN A 133 5.93 -13.10 -14.86
N MET A 134 5.09 -12.08 -14.63
CA MET A 134 4.92 -11.55 -13.27
C MET A 134 4.27 -12.57 -12.33
N ASN A 135 3.32 -13.38 -12.81
CA ASN A 135 2.71 -14.44 -12.02
C ASN A 135 3.72 -15.54 -11.63
N GLU A 136 4.63 -15.94 -12.53
CA GLU A 136 5.70 -16.89 -12.19
C GLU A 136 6.61 -16.35 -11.08
N LYS A 137 6.96 -15.06 -11.14
CA LYS A 137 7.70 -14.41 -10.04
C LYS A 137 6.91 -14.41 -8.73
N ARG A 138 5.60 -14.12 -8.78
CA ARG A 138 4.69 -14.18 -7.63
C ARG A 138 4.71 -15.56 -6.98
N ILE A 139 4.56 -16.62 -7.78
CA ILE A 139 4.58 -18.03 -7.32
C ILE A 139 5.92 -18.37 -6.66
N MET A 140 7.04 -17.97 -7.27
CA MET A 140 8.37 -18.22 -6.72
C MET A 140 8.53 -17.58 -5.34
N VAL A 141 8.26 -16.29 -5.20
CA VAL A 141 8.41 -15.57 -3.93
C VAL A 141 7.48 -16.13 -2.85
N LEU A 142 6.22 -16.44 -3.19
CA LEU A 142 5.26 -17.02 -2.24
C LEU A 142 5.68 -18.43 -1.80
N ARG A 143 6.24 -19.24 -2.69
CA ARG A 143 6.75 -20.57 -2.34
C ARG A 143 7.92 -20.49 -1.35
N ASP A 144 8.84 -19.55 -1.56
CA ASP A 144 9.96 -19.33 -0.65
C ASP A 144 9.44 -18.88 0.73
N LEU A 145 8.51 -17.93 0.77
CA LEU A 145 7.84 -17.49 2.00
C LEU A 145 7.14 -18.62 2.75
N VAL A 146 6.41 -19.50 2.07
CA VAL A 146 5.77 -20.67 2.70
C VAL A 146 6.81 -21.61 3.32
N ASN A 147 7.94 -21.80 2.66
CA ASN A 147 8.99 -22.72 3.12
C ASN A 147 9.74 -22.16 4.33
N GLU A 148 10.03 -20.86 4.34
CA GLU A 148 10.82 -20.18 5.36
C GLU A 148 10.00 -19.73 6.57
N GLU A 149 8.70 -19.45 6.39
CA GLU A 149 7.86 -18.92 7.46
C GLU A 149 7.56 -19.98 8.54
N SER A 150 7.81 -19.60 9.79
CA SER A 150 7.65 -20.43 10.97
C SER A 150 6.33 -20.14 11.71
N ASP A 151 5.82 -18.92 11.60
CA ASP A 151 4.51 -18.58 12.15
C ASP A 151 3.40 -19.28 11.34
N ARG A 152 2.60 -20.10 12.03
CA ARG A 152 1.57 -20.91 11.38
C ARG A 152 0.50 -20.09 10.68
N LYS A 153 0.16 -18.91 11.21
CA LYS A 153 -0.88 -18.05 10.62
C LYS A 153 -0.35 -17.36 9.36
N LEU A 154 0.85 -16.80 9.42
CA LEU A 154 1.49 -16.18 8.26
C LEU A 154 1.76 -17.21 7.16
N LYS A 155 2.26 -18.39 7.53
CA LYS A 155 2.45 -19.49 6.59
C LYS A 155 1.15 -19.91 5.89
N ALA A 156 0.04 -19.98 6.64
CA ALA A 156 -1.26 -20.30 6.05
C ALA A 156 -1.77 -19.21 5.09
N ASP A 157 -1.56 -17.93 5.42
CA ASP A 157 -1.86 -16.81 4.51
C ASP A 157 -1.05 -16.90 3.21
N TYR A 158 0.26 -17.13 3.31
CA TYR A 158 1.13 -17.30 2.14
C TYR A 158 0.75 -18.54 1.32
N GLN A 159 0.37 -19.64 1.97
CA GLN A 159 -0.09 -20.84 1.28
C GLN A 159 -1.38 -20.58 0.49
N LEU A 160 -2.36 -19.90 1.09
CA LEU A 160 -3.61 -19.53 0.40
C LEU A 160 -3.33 -18.69 -0.85
N ARG A 161 -2.44 -17.70 -0.72
CA ARG A 161 -2.03 -16.82 -1.84
C ARG A 161 -1.27 -17.60 -2.91
N LEU A 162 -0.42 -18.56 -2.52
CA LEU A 162 0.30 -19.44 -3.45
C LEU A 162 -0.68 -20.33 -4.24
N ASP A 163 -1.65 -20.94 -3.55
CA ASP A 163 -2.64 -21.82 -4.17
C ASP A 163 -3.49 -21.05 -5.19
N ALA A 164 -3.92 -19.83 -4.85
CA ALA A 164 -4.61 -18.94 -5.78
C ALA A 164 -3.75 -18.60 -7.00
N ALA A 165 -2.47 -18.26 -6.79
CA ALA A 165 -1.56 -17.92 -7.88
C ALA A 165 -1.28 -19.09 -8.84
N MET A 166 -1.21 -20.32 -8.32
CA MET A 166 -1.08 -21.53 -9.12
C MET A 166 -2.36 -21.83 -9.91
N ALA A 167 -3.54 -21.67 -9.32
CA ALA A 167 -4.81 -21.86 -10.02
C ALA A 167 -5.00 -20.87 -11.19
N GLU A 168 -4.64 -19.60 -10.99
CA GLU A 168 -4.65 -18.59 -12.06
C GLU A 168 -3.71 -18.95 -13.22
N ARG A 169 -2.55 -19.52 -12.92
CA ARG A 169 -1.58 -19.97 -13.92
C ARG A 169 -2.18 -21.09 -14.79
N GLU A 170 -2.82 -22.08 -14.19
CA GLU A 170 -3.46 -23.19 -14.92
C GLU A 170 -4.55 -22.69 -15.88
N ASN A 171 -5.41 -21.78 -15.40
CA ASN A 171 -6.47 -21.17 -16.22
C ASN A 171 -5.95 -20.29 -17.37
N SER A 172 -4.71 -19.80 -17.28
CA SER A 172 -4.10 -18.97 -18.34
C SER A 172 -3.45 -19.79 -19.47
N ILE A 173 -3.27 -21.09 -19.26
CA ILE A 173 -2.66 -22.04 -20.21
C ILE A 173 -3.73 -22.83 -20.97
N SER A 174 -4.92 -23.01 -20.38
CA SER A 174 -6.13 -23.57 -21.02
C SER A 174 -6.82 -22.58 -21.96
#